data_AF-A0A3A9IUN9-F1
#
_entry.id   AF-A0A3A9IUN9-F1
#
_cell.length_a   1.000
_cell.length_b   1.000
_cell.length_c   1.000
_cell.angle_alpha   90.00
_cell.angle_beta   90.00
_cell.angle_gamma   90.00
#
_symmetry.space_group_name_H-M   'P 1'
#
loop_
_entity.id
_entity.type
_entity.pdbx_description
1 polymer ?
#
loop_
_entity_poly.entity_id
_entity_poly.type
_entity_poly.pdbx_seq_one_letter_code
_entity_poly.pdbx_strand_id
1 'polypeptide(L)'
;MILHPKEILDNNNHYQFKAEANASLEYQLEKLIFLCEKMGKLLDAQEKSHFHYFTDKECQYAIDSIIHNYSILIEYYYSWVIYSHIGTIKHKQLTYKPIKNLDNEINSRIDSVFKEHCVGVLEKSIDNGYYAQCKDAFIDAFSFLFIGKFHEVYVLNNFSKHNRILSTYAPKVQFNNSVVSVPFVHISKPTDSLLGNSILKCFFEHEITASAKIEKDNENYFVKLFNSNSKYVCDIGNIMVYDVNGIEYVTSSDFSGILVESILDVTIELCSTIIDKVVKYEPESISRNESLNNLKSKASSRIPKTMNNKLNF
;
A
#
# COMPACT_ATOMS: atom_id res chain seq x y z
N MET A 1 -11.17 12.12 17.99
CA MET A 1 -12.21 11.09 18.20
C MET A 1 -13.58 11.72 18.04
N ILE A 2 -14.47 11.11 17.25
CA ILE A 2 -15.82 11.65 16.98
C ILE A 2 -16.82 11.20 18.06
N LEU A 3 -16.72 9.96 18.54
CA LEU A 3 -17.53 9.47 19.65
C LEU A 3 -17.33 10.35 20.90
N HIS A 4 -18.44 10.90 21.42
CA HIS A 4 -18.39 11.75 22.59
C HIS A 4 -18.10 10.91 23.86
N PRO A 5 -17.25 11.36 24.81
CA PRO A 5 -16.90 10.58 26.01
C PRO A 5 -18.10 10.09 26.83
N LYS A 6 -19.19 10.87 26.86
CA LYS A 6 -20.45 10.49 27.52
C LYS A 6 -21.01 9.16 27.01
N GLU A 7 -20.80 8.80 25.74
CA GLU A 7 -21.32 7.57 25.13
C GLU A 7 -20.47 6.34 25.45
N ILE A 8 -19.27 6.54 26.00
CA ILE A 8 -18.39 5.45 26.41
C ILE A 8 -18.98 4.82 27.69
N LEU A 9 -19.23 3.51 27.63
CA LEU A 9 -19.75 2.74 28.77
C LEU A 9 -18.63 2.34 29.73
N ASP A 10 -17.48 1.93 29.18
CA ASP A 10 -16.29 1.53 29.92
C ASP A 10 -15.10 2.39 29.49
N ASN A 11 -14.86 3.45 30.25
CA ASN A 11 -13.78 4.39 29.96
C ASN A 11 -12.40 3.72 30.00
N ASN A 12 -12.16 2.83 30.95
CA ASN A 12 -10.83 2.24 31.15
C ASN A 12 -10.45 1.38 29.94
N ASN A 13 -11.33 0.46 29.55
CA ASN A 13 -11.10 -0.39 28.39
C ASN A 13 -11.00 0.46 27.11
N HIS A 14 -11.87 1.45 26.94
CA HIS A 14 -11.85 2.29 25.74
C HIS A 14 -10.53 3.04 25.54
N TYR A 15 -10.06 3.73 26.58
CA TYR A 15 -8.81 4.48 26.50
C TYR A 15 -7.59 3.56 26.41
N GLN A 16 -7.65 2.34 26.97
CA GLN A 16 -6.62 1.32 26.76
C GLN A 16 -6.55 0.89 25.29
N PHE A 17 -7.66 0.49 24.67
CA PHE A 17 -7.68 0.10 23.26
C PHE A 17 -7.22 1.23 22.34
N LYS A 18 -7.62 2.47 22.64
CA LYS A 18 -7.15 3.65 21.93
C LYS A 18 -5.63 3.82 22.04
N ALA A 19 -5.07 3.73 23.25
CA ALA A 19 -3.65 3.85 23.48
C ALA A 19 -2.85 2.74 22.77
N GLU A 20 -3.32 1.50 22.85
CA GLU A 20 -2.71 0.34 22.17
C GLU A 20 -2.77 0.49 20.65
N ALA A 21 -3.89 0.96 20.07
CA ALA A 21 -4.01 1.22 18.64
C ALA A 21 -3.05 2.32 18.18
N ASN A 22 -2.90 3.40 18.96
CA ASN A 22 -1.95 4.48 18.69
C ASN A 22 -0.51 3.98 18.70
N ALA A 23 -0.09 3.32 19.79
CA ALA A 23 1.27 2.83 19.95
C ALA A 23 1.62 1.75 18.91
N SER A 24 0.68 0.86 18.59
CA SER A 24 0.90 -0.17 17.58
C SER A 24 1.05 0.40 16.18
N LEU A 25 0.23 1.40 15.82
CA LEU A 25 0.36 2.07 14.52
C LEU A 25 1.73 2.74 14.37
N GLU A 26 2.18 3.47 15.39
CA GLU A 26 3.50 4.09 15.42
C GLU A 26 4.61 3.06 15.25
N TYR A 27 4.57 1.97 16.02
CA TYR A 27 5.55 0.90 15.92
C TYR A 27 5.59 0.29 14.51
N GLN A 28 4.44 0.04 13.86
CA GLN A 28 4.41 -0.49 12.50
C GLN A 28 4.94 0.50 11.47
N LEU A 29 4.67 1.80 11.62
CA LEU A 29 5.24 2.86 10.77
C LEU A 29 6.77 2.88 10.88
N GLU A 30 7.29 2.90 12.11
CA GLU A 30 8.74 2.89 12.37
C GLU A 30 9.41 1.66 11.77
N LYS A 31 8.81 0.49 12.01
CA LYS A 31 9.31 -0.80 11.51
C LYS A 31 9.36 -0.81 9.97
N LEU A 32 8.28 -0.38 9.31
CA LEU A 32 8.22 -0.41 7.85
C LEU A 32 9.19 0.60 7.22
N ILE A 33 9.33 1.77 7.81
CA ILE A 33 10.30 2.79 7.36
C ILE A 33 11.73 2.28 7.54
N PHE A 34 12.05 1.66 8.68
CA PHE A 34 13.35 1.02 8.89
C PHE A 34 13.67 -0.03 7.82
N LEU A 35 12.68 -0.87 7.46
CA LEU A 35 12.85 -1.87 6.39
C LEU A 35 13.08 -1.19 5.03
N CYS A 36 12.36 -0.11 4.72
CA CYS A 36 12.55 0.65 3.48
C CYS A 36 13.94 1.28 3.40
N GLU A 37 14.45 1.85 4.49
CA GLU A 37 15.82 2.40 4.53
C GLU A 37 16.88 1.32 4.29
N LYS A 38 16.70 0.16 4.93
CA LYS A 38 17.59 -0.98 4.74
C LYS A 38 17.58 -1.44 3.29
N MET A 39 16.40 -1.58 2.71
CA MET A 39 16.25 -1.99 1.31
C MET A 39 16.84 -0.96 0.34
N GLY A 40 16.62 0.34 0.58
CA GLY A 40 17.21 1.42 -0.21
C GLY A 40 18.74 1.35 -0.25
N LYS A 41 19.39 1.06 0.88
CA LYS A 41 20.85 0.84 0.94
C LYS A 41 21.30 -0.37 0.13
N LEU A 42 20.54 -1.47 0.18
CA LEU A 42 20.82 -2.67 -0.62
C LEU A 42 20.68 -2.40 -2.13
N LEU A 43 19.67 -1.62 -2.54
CA LEU A 43 19.48 -1.20 -3.94
C LEU A 43 20.62 -0.30 -4.41
N ASP A 44 21.03 0.66 -3.59
CA ASP A 44 22.13 1.57 -3.93
C ASP A 44 23.47 0.82 -4.04
N ALA A 45 23.68 -0.21 -3.23
CA ALA A 45 24.83 -1.10 -3.35
C ALA A 45 24.76 -1.95 -4.63
N GLN A 46 23.59 -2.50 -4.97
CA GLN A 46 23.37 -3.30 -6.17
C GLN A 46 23.58 -2.49 -7.46
N GLU A 47 23.11 -1.24 -7.46
CA GLU A 47 23.31 -0.29 -8.57
C GLU A 47 24.80 -0.09 -8.88
N LYS A 48 25.62 0.08 -7.84
CA LYS A 48 27.08 0.24 -7.94
C LYS A 48 27.84 -1.06 -8.26
N SER A 49 27.22 -2.22 -8.05
CA SER A 49 27.85 -3.51 -8.31
C SER A 49 28.06 -3.76 -9.81
N HIS A 50 28.83 -4.79 -10.18
CA HIS A 50 28.92 -5.26 -11.57
C HIS A 50 27.96 -6.41 -11.88
N PHE A 51 27.17 -6.86 -10.91
CA PHE A 51 26.35 -8.06 -11.05
C PHE A 51 24.95 -7.74 -11.55
N HIS A 52 24.39 -8.63 -12.37
CA HIS A 52 23.00 -8.58 -12.83
C HIS A 52 22.03 -9.29 -11.87
N TYR A 53 22.53 -9.70 -10.70
CA TYR A 53 21.77 -10.41 -9.68
C TYR A 53 22.17 -9.92 -8.29
N PHE A 54 21.25 -9.94 -7.34
CA PHE A 54 21.60 -9.87 -5.92
C PHE A 54 22.30 -11.15 -5.52
N THR A 55 23.49 -10.98 -4.97
CA THR A 55 24.30 -12.07 -4.42
C THR A 55 23.87 -12.44 -3.00
N ASP A 56 23.21 -11.53 -2.28
CA ASP A 56 22.76 -11.72 -0.90
C ASP A 56 21.26 -12.06 -0.82
N LYS A 57 20.92 -13.08 -0.02
CA LYS A 57 19.54 -13.44 0.31
C LYS A 57 18.85 -12.40 1.18
N GLU A 58 19.60 -11.55 1.88
CA GLU A 58 19.06 -10.47 2.71
C GLU A 58 18.13 -9.55 1.92
N CYS A 59 18.43 -9.30 0.64
CA CYS A 59 17.56 -8.50 -0.23
C CYS A 59 16.17 -9.13 -0.41
N GLN A 60 16.10 -10.44 -0.61
CA GLN A 60 14.81 -11.14 -0.75
C GLN A 60 14.01 -11.10 0.55
N TYR A 61 14.67 -11.32 1.68
CA TYR A 61 14.01 -11.25 2.99
C TYR A 61 13.54 -9.83 3.31
N ALA A 62 14.29 -8.81 2.91
CA ALA A 62 13.90 -7.41 3.08
C ALA A 62 12.64 -7.09 2.27
N ILE A 63 12.58 -7.50 0.99
CA ILE A 63 11.40 -7.26 0.14
C ILE A 63 10.17 -8.00 0.67
N ASP A 64 10.32 -9.28 1.02
CA ASP A 64 9.23 -10.06 1.60
C ASP A 64 8.73 -9.44 2.91
N SER A 65 9.67 -9.01 3.77
CA SER A 65 9.34 -8.30 5.00
C SER A 65 8.61 -6.98 4.72
N ILE A 66 9.00 -6.22 3.70
CA ILE A 66 8.31 -4.98 3.32
C ILE A 66 6.87 -5.29 2.89
N ILE A 67 6.67 -6.21 1.96
CA ILE A 67 5.33 -6.58 1.45
C ILE A 67 4.43 -7.08 2.60
N HIS A 68 4.99 -7.89 3.50
CA HIS A 68 4.26 -8.41 4.65
C HIS A 68 3.88 -7.30 5.65
N ASN A 69 4.86 -6.48 6.06
CA ASN A 69 4.62 -5.41 7.03
C ASN A 69 3.80 -4.25 6.45
N TYR A 70 3.82 -4.07 5.13
CA TYR A 70 2.92 -3.17 4.40
C TYR A 70 1.45 -3.55 4.63
N SER A 71 1.12 -4.83 4.50
CA SER A 71 -0.25 -5.31 4.75
C SER A 71 -0.64 -5.19 6.21
N ILE A 72 0.29 -5.50 7.13
CA ILE A 72 0.08 -5.33 8.57
C ILE A 72 -0.20 -3.86 8.90
N LEU A 73 0.56 -2.92 8.34
CA LEU A 73 0.37 -1.49 8.59
C LEU A 73 -1.06 -1.04 8.20
N ILE A 74 -1.60 -1.53 7.08
CA ILE A 74 -2.99 -1.24 6.67
C ILE A 74 -3.99 -1.75 7.72
N GLU A 75 -3.80 -2.95 8.26
CA GLU A 75 -4.66 -3.52 9.30
C GLU A 75 -4.62 -2.72 10.62
N TYR A 76 -3.43 -2.28 11.03
CA TYR A 76 -3.27 -1.42 12.20
C TYR A 76 -3.83 -0.01 11.96
N TYR A 77 -3.68 0.54 10.76
CA TYR A 77 -4.28 1.82 10.40
C TYR A 77 -5.81 1.74 10.39
N TYR A 78 -6.38 0.67 9.83
CA TYR A 78 -7.82 0.40 9.93
C TYR A 78 -8.28 0.36 11.40
N SER A 79 -7.52 -0.30 12.25
CA SER A 79 -7.79 -0.36 13.69
C SER A 79 -7.75 1.02 14.35
N TRP A 80 -6.76 1.84 14.00
CA TRP A 80 -6.65 3.21 14.47
C TRP A 80 -7.83 4.08 14.01
N VAL A 81 -8.28 3.94 12.77
CA VAL A 81 -9.45 4.69 12.27
C VAL A 81 -10.70 4.36 13.08
N ILE A 82 -10.95 3.08 13.35
CA ILE A 82 -12.13 2.64 14.11
C ILE A 82 -12.03 3.04 15.59
N TYR A 83 -10.90 2.80 16.25
CA TYR A 83 -10.77 2.97 17.71
C TYR A 83 -10.33 4.36 18.15
N SER A 84 -9.43 5.01 17.43
CA SER A 84 -8.86 6.30 17.84
C SER A 84 -9.52 7.49 17.15
N HIS A 85 -9.76 7.37 15.84
CA HIS A 85 -10.30 8.49 15.05
C HIS A 85 -11.82 8.62 15.17
N ILE A 86 -12.58 7.55 14.90
CA ILE A 86 -14.04 7.58 14.94
C ILE A 86 -14.54 7.26 16.36
N GLY A 87 -14.12 6.11 16.88
CA GLY A 87 -14.58 5.56 18.15
C GLY A 87 -15.71 4.53 17.96
N THR A 88 -15.85 3.65 18.95
CA THR A 88 -16.91 2.65 19.02
C THR A 88 -17.36 2.46 20.47
N ILE A 89 -18.61 2.05 20.64
CA ILE A 89 -19.17 1.63 21.92
C ILE A 89 -18.77 0.19 22.32
N LYS A 90 -18.23 -0.62 21.40
CA LYS A 90 -17.83 -2.02 21.66
C LYS A 90 -16.53 -2.39 20.95
N HIS A 91 -15.54 -2.82 21.71
CA HIS A 91 -14.26 -3.31 21.19
C HIS A 91 -14.36 -4.80 20.84
N LYS A 92 -13.88 -5.17 19.64
CA LYS A 92 -13.88 -6.55 19.13
C LYS A 92 -12.59 -6.83 18.37
N GLN A 93 -12.38 -8.07 17.94
CA GLN A 93 -11.34 -8.33 16.96
C GLN A 93 -11.70 -7.63 15.64
N LEU A 94 -10.75 -6.88 15.09
CA LEU A 94 -10.91 -6.22 13.79
C LEU A 94 -10.34 -7.11 12.69
N THR A 95 -11.07 -7.26 11.59
CA THR A 95 -10.59 -7.94 10.39
C THR A 95 -10.75 -7.02 9.20
N TYR A 96 -9.63 -6.53 8.68
CA TYR A 96 -9.63 -5.77 7.43
C TYR A 96 -9.93 -6.70 6.26
N LYS A 97 -10.79 -6.26 5.34
CA LYS A 97 -10.89 -6.86 4.01
C LYS A 97 -10.91 -5.74 2.97
N PRO A 98 -10.04 -5.81 1.95
CA PRO A 98 -9.95 -4.77 0.93
C PRO A 98 -11.25 -4.67 0.12
N ILE A 99 -11.59 -3.45 -0.31
CA ILE A 99 -12.69 -3.19 -1.24
C ILE A 99 -12.16 -3.46 -2.65
N LYS A 100 -12.84 -4.32 -3.40
CA LYS A 100 -12.33 -4.75 -4.72
C LYS A 100 -12.97 -3.99 -5.88
N ASN A 101 -14.13 -3.37 -5.64
CA ASN A 101 -14.87 -2.60 -6.64
C ASN A 101 -15.54 -1.38 -5.99
N LEU A 102 -15.09 -0.18 -6.35
CA LEU A 102 -15.62 1.07 -5.80
C LEU A 102 -17.09 1.30 -6.16
N ASP A 103 -17.48 1.04 -7.41
CA ASP A 103 -18.79 1.43 -7.95
C ASP A 103 -19.93 0.61 -7.32
N ASN A 104 -19.67 -0.65 -6.97
CA ASN A 104 -20.70 -1.59 -6.53
C ASN A 104 -20.63 -1.96 -5.04
N GLU A 105 -19.45 -1.93 -4.41
CA GLU A 105 -19.26 -2.54 -3.08
C GLU A 105 -19.01 -1.53 -1.95
N ILE A 106 -18.64 -0.29 -2.25
CA ILE A 106 -18.14 0.64 -1.23
C ILE A 106 -19.14 0.89 -0.10
N ASN A 107 -20.38 1.22 -0.45
CA ASN A 107 -21.42 1.56 0.52
C ASN A 107 -21.80 0.35 1.37
N SER A 108 -22.07 -0.79 0.73
CA SER A 108 -22.44 -2.02 1.43
C SER A 108 -21.32 -2.53 2.33
N ARG A 109 -20.06 -2.38 1.91
CA ARG A 109 -18.90 -2.74 2.72
C ARG A 109 -18.75 -1.84 3.94
N ILE A 110 -18.84 -0.52 3.77
CA ILE A 110 -18.76 0.44 4.87
C ILE A 110 -19.89 0.18 5.88
N ASP A 111 -21.12 0.01 5.41
CA ASP A 111 -22.26 -0.25 6.30
C ASP A 111 -22.09 -1.58 7.05
N SER A 112 -21.52 -2.62 6.41
CA SER A 112 -21.17 -3.88 7.06
C SER A 112 -20.11 -3.69 8.15
N VAL A 113 -19.06 -2.93 7.87
CA VAL A 113 -17.98 -2.61 8.84
C VAL A 113 -18.56 -1.88 10.05
N PHE A 114 -19.41 -0.89 9.80
CA PHE A 114 -20.00 -0.07 10.86
C PHE A 114 -20.91 -0.90 11.76
N LYS A 115 -21.71 -1.79 11.15
CA LYS A 115 -22.55 -2.74 11.88
C LYS A 115 -21.73 -3.72 12.72
N GLU A 116 -20.65 -4.28 12.16
CA GLU A 116 -19.81 -5.27 12.84
C GLU A 116 -19.14 -4.69 14.09
N HIS A 117 -18.64 -3.46 13.97
CA HIS A 117 -17.88 -2.76 15.00
C HIS A 117 -18.70 -1.74 15.79
N CYS A 118 -20.03 -1.72 15.65
CA CYS A 118 -20.92 -0.79 16.35
C CYS A 118 -20.51 0.69 16.20
N VAL A 119 -20.04 1.08 15.01
CA VAL A 119 -19.70 2.47 14.66
C VAL A 119 -20.97 3.20 14.23
N GLY A 120 -21.09 4.49 14.56
CA GLY A 120 -22.27 5.29 14.23
C GLY A 120 -23.50 4.96 15.09
N VAL A 121 -23.32 4.24 16.20
CA VAL A 121 -24.36 3.89 17.18
C VAL A 121 -24.14 4.66 18.47
N LEU A 122 -25.20 5.23 19.02
CA LEU A 122 -25.22 5.93 20.31
C LEU A 122 -26.13 5.17 21.27
N GLU A 123 -25.74 5.06 22.54
CA GLU A 123 -26.56 4.39 23.56
C GLU A 123 -27.24 5.38 24.51
N LYS A 124 -26.64 6.56 24.73
CA LYS A 124 -27.15 7.53 25.72
C LYS A 124 -27.79 8.76 25.09
N SER A 125 -27.50 9.06 23.82
CA SER A 125 -28.09 10.20 23.12
C SER A 125 -28.66 9.83 21.76
N ILE A 126 -29.55 10.69 21.25
CA ILE A 126 -30.15 10.56 19.92
C ILE A 126 -29.56 11.67 19.05
N ASP A 127 -28.77 11.28 18.05
CA ASP A 127 -28.28 12.17 17.00
C ASP A 127 -28.41 11.45 15.65
N ASN A 128 -29.41 11.86 14.87
CA ASN A 128 -29.70 11.29 13.56
C ASN A 128 -28.60 11.56 12.52
N GLY A 129 -27.73 12.55 12.75
CA GLY A 129 -26.61 12.89 11.89
C GLY A 129 -25.33 12.12 12.20
N TYR A 130 -25.23 11.49 13.37
CA TYR A 130 -23.99 10.87 13.86
C TYR A 130 -23.46 9.77 12.93
N TYR A 131 -24.34 8.90 12.43
CA TYR A 131 -23.96 7.85 11.49
C TYR A 131 -23.31 8.41 10.21
N ALA A 132 -23.91 9.46 9.64
CA ALA A 132 -23.39 10.12 8.44
C ALA A 132 -22.02 10.76 8.71
N GLN A 133 -21.87 11.44 9.84
CA GLN A 133 -20.58 12.03 10.25
C GLN A 133 -19.48 10.95 10.40
N CYS A 134 -19.79 9.81 11.01
CA CYS A 134 -18.85 8.69 11.11
C CYS A 134 -18.48 8.15 9.72
N LYS A 135 -19.46 8.05 8.81
CA LYS A 135 -19.26 7.55 7.45
C LYS A 135 -18.36 8.47 6.64
N ASP A 136 -18.61 9.77 6.68
CA ASP A 136 -17.79 10.78 6.01
C ASP A 136 -16.36 10.79 6.54
N ALA A 137 -16.19 10.69 7.85
CA ALA A 137 -14.87 10.59 8.47
C ALA A 137 -14.12 9.31 8.10
N PHE A 138 -14.81 8.16 8.03
CA PHE A 138 -14.21 6.92 7.56
C PHE A 138 -13.76 7.02 6.10
N ILE A 139 -14.59 7.60 5.22
CA ILE A 139 -14.26 7.79 3.81
C ILE A 139 -13.07 8.75 3.66
N ASP A 140 -13.07 9.90 4.34
CA ASP A 140 -11.93 10.83 4.28
C ASP A 140 -10.65 10.18 4.81
N ALA A 141 -10.73 9.43 5.92
CA ALA A 141 -9.56 8.76 6.49
C ALA A 141 -9.03 7.63 5.59
N PHE A 142 -9.90 6.80 5.00
CA PHE A 142 -9.51 5.49 4.49
C PHE A 142 -9.62 5.33 2.96
N SER A 143 -10.28 6.23 2.24
CA SER A 143 -10.59 6.04 0.81
C SER A 143 -9.38 5.84 -0.09
N PHE A 144 -8.23 6.41 0.27
CA PHE A 144 -6.98 6.23 -0.47
C PHE A 144 -6.53 4.76 -0.54
N LEU A 145 -6.95 3.91 0.42
CA LEU A 145 -6.60 2.48 0.46
C LEU A 145 -7.54 1.58 -0.34
N PHE A 146 -8.66 2.11 -0.85
CA PHE A 146 -9.68 1.26 -1.45
C PHE A 146 -9.17 0.57 -2.71
N ILE A 147 -8.70 1.31 -3.71
CA ILE A 147 -8.13 0.76 -4.95
C ILE A 147 -7.03 1.70 -5.47
N GLY A 148 -6.13 1.17 -6.30
CA GLY A 148 -5.02 1.91 -6.91
C GLY A 148 -3.68 1.35 -6.44
N LYS A 149 -2.63 2.17 -6.48
CA LYS A 149 -1.26 1.74 -6.17
C LYS A 149 -1.10 1.03 -4.82
N PHE A 150 -1.81 1.46 -3.78
CA PHE A 150 -1.71 0.83 -2.46
C PHE A 150 -2.32 -0.58 -2.43
N HIS A 151 -3.41 -0.79 -3.19
CA HIS A 151 -4.03 -2.11 -3.34
C HIS A 151 -3.09 -3.09 -4.04
N GLU A 152 -2.34 -2.63 -5.04
CA GLU A 152 -1.42 -3.48 -5.82
C GLU A 152 -0.34 -4.12 -4.94
N VAL A 153 0.29 -3.34 -4.06
CA VAL A 153 1.29 -3.87 -3.11
C VAL A 153 0.63 -4.76 -2.05
N TYR A 154 -0.58 -4.43 -1.60
CA TYR A 154 -1.33 -5.28 -0.66
C TYR A 154 -1.62 -6.67 -1.24
N VAL A 155 -2.01 -6.77 -2.52
CA VAL A 155 -2.31 -8.07 -3.17
C VAL A 155 -1.08 -8.98 -3.24
N LEU A 156 0.14 -8.41 -3.34
CA LEU A 156 1.37 -9.20 -3.33
C LEU A 156 1.58 -10.00 -2.04
N ASN A 157 1.04 -9.56 -0.90
CA ASN A 157 1.20 -10.28 0.37
C ASN A 157 0.51 -11.65 0.35
N ASN A 158 -0.61 -11.80 -0.37
CA ASN A 158 -1.21 -13.13 -0.53
C ASN A 158 -0.30 -14.05 -1.34
N PHE A 159 0.31 -13.51 -2.41
CA PHE A 159 1.28 -14.24 -3.21
C PHE A 159 2.51 -14.64 -2.39
N SER A 160 3.08 -13.71 -1.60
CA SER A 160 4.31 -13.92 -0.83
C SER A 160 4.15 -14.92 0.33
N LYS A 161 2.93 -15.03 0.89
CA LYS A 161 2.62 -16.05 1.91
C LYS A 161 2.69 -17.48 1.39
N HIS A 162 2.44 -17.68 0.11
CA HIS A 162 2.37 -19.00 -0.52
C HIS A 162 3.53 -19.29 -1.47
N ASN A 163 4.32 -18.28 -1.82
CA ASN A 163 5.48 -18.39 -2.70
C ASN A 163 6.64 -17.59 -2.15
N ARG A 164 7.85 -18.08 -2.43
CA ARG A 164 9.04 -17.26 -2.26
C ARG A 164 8.99 -16.07 -3.23
N ILE A 165 9.16 -14.86 -2.72
CA ILE A 165 9.43 -13.68 -3.53
C ILE A 165 10.77 -13.85 -4.25
N LEU A 166 10.71 -13.99 -5.57
CA LEU A 166 11.89 -14.06 -6.43
C LEU A 166 12.23 -12.64 -6.87
N SER A 167 13.25 -12.06 -6.28
CA SER A 167 13.74 -10.72 -6.62
C SER A 167 15.24 -10.67 -6.86
N THR A 168 15.87 -11.84 -7.06
CA THR A 168 17.32 -11.95 -7.25
C THR A 168 17.80 -11.32 -8.54
N TYR A 169 16.99 -11.31 -9.59
CA TYR A 169 17.39 -10.74 -10.86
C TYR A 169 17.29 -9.22 -10.79
N ALA A 170 18.39 -8.55 -11.09
CA ALA A 170 18.55 -7.11 -11.05
C ALA A 170 19.26 -6.67 -12.34
N PRO A 171 18.57 -6.75 -13.49
CA PRO A 171 19.16 -6.40 -14.77
C PRO A 171 19.69 -4.97 -14.76
N LYS A 172 20.81 -4.78 -15.46
CA LYS A 172 21.40 -3.46 -15.68
C LYS A 172 21.04 -3.02 -17.09
N VAL A 173 20.45 -1.83 -17.21
CA VAL A 173 20.09 -1.24 -18.48
C VAL A 173 20.77 0.12 -18.63
N GLN A 174 21.21 0.44 -19.84
CA GLN A 174 21.70 1.78 -20.15
C GLN A 174 20.47 2.68 -20.35
N PHE A 175 20.37 3.72 -19.54
CA PHE A 175 19.25 4.65 -19.55
C PHE A 175 19.75 6.08 -19.29
N ASN A 176 19.46 7.01 -20.21
CA ASN A 176 19.96 8.39 -20.16
C ASN A 176 21.47 8.51 -19.86
N ASN A 177 22.30 7.75 -20.60
CA ASN A 177 23.76 7.69 -20.41
C ASN A 177 24.25 7.17 -19.05
N SER A 178 23.36 6.62 -18.22
CA SER A 178 23.69 5.98 -16.94
C SER A 178 23.30 4.51 -16.95
N VAL A 179 24.08 3.66 -16.26
CA VAL A 179 23.68 2.27 -16.04
C VAL A 179 22.76 2.22 -14.83
N VAL A 180 21.53 1.78 -15.03
CA VAL A 180 20.52 1.63 -13.98
C VAL A 180 20.29 0.16 -13.68
N SER A 181 20.31 -0.20 -12.40
CA SER A 181 19.87 -1.52 -11.93
C SER A 181 18.36 -1.53 -11.75
N VAL A 182 17.68 -2.53 -12.32
CA VAL A 182 16.21 -2.63 -12.34
C VAL A 182 15.76 -3.94 -11.68
N PRO A 183 15.93 -4.09 -10.36
CA PRO A 183 15.41 -5.25 -9.65
C PRO A 183 13.89 -5.23 -9.59
N PHE A 184 13.29 -6.41 -9.74
CA PHE A 184 11.83 -6.57 -9.71
C PHE A 184 11.43 -7.86 -9.00
N VAL A 185 10.21 -7.89 -8.47
CA VAL A 185 9.57 -9.10 -7.97
C VAL A 185 9.05 -9.90 -9.16
N HIS A 186 9.68 -11.02 -9.46
CA HIS A 186 9.34 -11.92 -10.55
C HIS A 186 8.18 -12.84 -10.16
N ILE A 187 7.13 -12.83 -10.98
CA ILE A 187 5.96 -13.70 -10.85
C ILE A 187 5.77 -14.45 -12.17
N SER A 188 5.81 -15.78 -12.09
CA SER A 188 5.61 -16.63 -13.26
C SER A 188 4.15 -16.95 -13.47
N LYS A 189 3.79 -17.24 -14.71
CA LYS A 189 2.42 -17.60 -15.10
C LYS A 189 1.78 -18.73 -14.29
N PRO A 190 2.46 -19.82 -13.87
CA PRO A 190 1.80 -20.84 -13.04
C PRO A 190 1.36 -20.35 -11.64
N THR A 191 1.98 -19.28 -11.15
CA THR A 191 1.76 -18.75 -9.80
C THR A 191 0.88 -17.50 -9.76
N ASP A 192 0.46 -17.00 -10.92
CA ASP A 192 -0.42 -15.83 -11.07
C ASP A 192 -1.82 -16.03 -10.45
N SER A 193 -2.29 -17.29 -10.41
CA SER A 193 -3.57 -17.68 -9.83
C SER A 193 -3.71 -17.32 -8.34
N LEU A 194 -2.58 -17.13 -7.65
CA LEU A 194 -2.52 -16.71 -6.24
C LEU A 194 -2.62 -15.18 -6.07
N LEU A 195 -2.51 -14.43 -7.16
CA LEU A 195 -2.84 -13.00 -7.18
C LEU A 195 -4.37 -12.83 -7.22
N GLY A 196 -4.86 -11.97 -6.33
CA GLY A 196 -6.20 -11.42 -6.44
C GLY A 196 -6.33 -10.52 -7.68
N ASN A 197 -7.54 -10.04 -7.96
CA ASN A 197 -7.74 -9.08 -9.05
C ASN A 197 -6.92 -7.81 -8.76
N SER A 198 -6.10 -7.43 -9.75
CA SER A 198 -5.14 -6.33 -9.68
C SER A 198 -4.72 -5.92 -11.09
N ILE A 199 -4.06 -4.77 -11.21
CA ILE A 199 -3.42 -4.32 -12.46
C ILE A 199 -2.34 -5.33 -12.87
N LEU A 200 -1.58 -5.86 -11.92
CA LEU A 200 -0.58 -6.90 -12.22
C LEU A 200 -1.18 -8.11 -12.94
N LYS A 201 -2.41 -8.50 -12.56
CA LYS A 201 -3.10 -9.65 -13.17
C LYS A 201 -3.49 -9.39 -14.63
N CYS A 202 -3.76 -8.14 -15.00
CA CYS A 202 -4.03 -7.77 -16.39
C CYS A 202 -2.88 -8.11 -17.34
N PHE A 203 -1.62 -8.09 -16.88
CA PHE A 203 -0.46 -8.48 -17.70
C PHE A 203 -0.42 -9.98 -18.04
N PHE A 204 -1.09 -10.84 -17.25
CA PHE A 204 -1.18 -12.27 -17.51
C PHE A 204 -2.41 -12.66 -18.33
N GLU A 205 -3.51 -11.92 -18.14
CA GLU A 205 -4.84 -12.22 -18.70
C GLU A 205 -5.07 -11.59 -20.07
N HIS A 206 -4.34 -10.51 -20.39
CA HIS A 206 -4.58 -9.72 -21.60
C HIS A 206 -3.31 -9.46 -22.41
N GLU A 207 -3.49 -9.34 -23.71
CA GLU A 207 -2.46 -8.79 -24.59
C GLU A 207 -2.43 -7.26 -24.46
N ILE A 208 -1.22 -6.73 -24.27
CA ILE A 208 -0.98 -5.29 -24.17
C ILE A 208 -0.45 -4.80 -25.50
N THR A 209 -1.13 -3.82 -26.08
CA THR A 209 -0.76 -3.23 -27.37
C THR A 209 0.49 -2.35 -27.23
N ALA A 210 1.10 -2.00 -28.37
CA ALA A 210 2.24 -1.09 -28.43
C ALA A 210 1.96 0.30 -27.84
N SER A 211 0.69 0.74 -27.82
CA SER A 211 0.26 1.99 -27.19
C SER A 211 -0.03 1.85 -25.69
N ALA A 212 0.41 0.74 -25.07
CA ALA A 212 0.16 0.38 -23.68
C ALA A 212 -1.34 0.31 -23.35
N LYS A 213 -2.16 -0.32 -24.20
CA LYS A 213 -3.60 -0.49 -23.96
C LYS A 213 -4.03 -1.96 -24.01
N ILE A 214 -5.16 -2.25 -23.39
CA ILE A 214 -5.86 -3.52 -23.45
C ILE A 214 -7.17 -3.28 -24.21
N GLU A 215 -7.40 -4.01 -25.31
CA GLU A 215 -8.57 -3.77 -26.18
C GLU A 215 -9.84 -4.52 -25.74
N LYS A 216 -9.68 -5.61 -24.99
CA LYS A 216 -10.78 -6.50 -24.54
C LYS A 216 -11.17 -6.22 -23.08
N ASP A 217 -12.37 -6.65 -22.71
CA ASP A 217 -12.87 -6.60 -21.33
C ASP A 217 -12.90 -5.19 -20.72
N ASN A 218 -13.21 -4.18 -21.54
CA ASN A 218 -13.30 -2.77 -21.14
C ASN A 218 -14.34 -2.49 -20.04
N GLU A 219 -15.19 -3.44 -19.69
CA GLU A 219 -16.10 -3.32 -18.53
C GLU A 219 -15.41 -3.65 -17.20
N ASN A 220 -14.32 -4.43 -17.22
CA ASN A 220 -13.52 -4.77 -16.05
C ASN A 220 -12.86 -3.52 -15.47
N TYR A 221 -13.03 -3.31 -14.16
CA TYR A 221 -12.52 -2.14 -13.46
C TYR A 221 -10.99 -1.98 -13.58
N PHE A 222 -10.22 -3.06 -13.40
CA PHE A 222 -8.76 -3.00 -13.47
C PHE A 222 -8.27 -2.75 -14.90
N VAL A 223 -8.98 -3.26 -15.91
CA VAL A 223 -8.72 -2.93 -17.32
C VAL A 223 -8.97 -1.44 -17.59
N LYS A 224 -10.08 -0.87 -17.11
CA LYS A 224 -10.35 0.57 -17.21
C LYS A 224 -9.26 1.41 -16.53
N LEU A 225 -8.84 1.01 -15.33
CA LEU A 225 -7.80 1.68 -14.57
C LEU A 225 -6.45 1.63 -15.30
N PHE A 226 -6.10 0.46 -15.84
CA PHE A 226 -4.93 0.26 -16.70
C PHE A 226 -4.99 1.21 -17.89
N ASN A 227 -6.05 1.11 -18.71
CA ASN A 227 -6.20 1.91 -19.92
C ASN A 227 -6.23 3.43 -19.67
N SER A 228 -6.61 3.87 -18.48
CA SER A 228 -6.65 5.30 -18.15
C SER A 228 -5.28 5.86 -17.72
N ASN A 229 -4.40 5.03 -17.17
CA ASN A 229 -3.18 5.49 -16.50
C ASN A 229 -1.89 4.80 -16.99
N SER A 230 -1.99 3.92 -17.99
CA SER A 230 -0.85 3.18 -18.52
C SER A 230 0.02 4.04 -19.43
N LYS A 231 1.34 3.88 -19.27
CA LYS A 231 2.37 4.48 -20.09
C LYS A 231 3.52 3.48 -20.29
N TYR A 232 3.95 3.31 -21.53
CA TYR A 232 5.20 2.60 -21.84
C TYR A 232 6.41 3.42 -21.36
N VAL A 233 7.36 2.77 -20.70
CA VAL A 233 8.56 3.42 -20.14
C VAL A 233 9.79 3.09 -20.98
N CYS A 234 10.16 1.80 -21.08
CA CYS A 234 11.34 1.34 -21.82
C CYS A 234 11.35 -0.18 -21.99
N ASP A 235 12.34 -0.68 -22.73
CA ASP A 235 12.65 -2.11 -22.85
C ASP A 235 14.00 -2.42 -22.18
N ILE A 236 14.07 -3.60 -21.55
CA ILE A 236 15.26 -4.20 -20.97
C ILE A 236 15.46 -5.56 -21.66
N GLY A 237 16.11 -5.55 -22.82
CA GLY A 237 16.18 -6.73 -23.68
C GLY A 237 14.79 -7.09 -24.21
N ASN A 238 14.27 -8.26 -23.81
CA ASN A 238 12.92 -8.73 -24.14
C ASN A 238 11.88 -8.49 -23.02
N ILE A 239 12.23 -7.68 -22.02
CA ILE A 239 11.36 -7.31 -20.90
C ILE A 239 10.86 -5.89 -21.15
N MET A 240 9.56 -5.73 -21.26
CA MET A 240 8.92 -4.42 -21.42
C MET A 240 8.59 -3.83 -20.05
N VAL A 241 8.79 -2.52 -19.88
CA VAL A 241 8.48 -1.78 -18.65
C VAL A 241 7.32 -0.81 -18.91
N TYR A 242 6.31 -0.88 -18.05
CA TYR A 242 5.14 0.00 -18.09
C TYR A 242 4.95 0.68 -16.74
N ASP A 243 4.64 1.97 -16.73
CA ASP A 243 4.06 2.64 -15.57
C ASP A 243 2.54 2.56 -15.67
N VAL A 244 1.90 2.07 -14.62
CA VAL A 244 0.46 2.17 -14.47
C VAL A 244 0.15 2.74 -13.10
N ASN A 245 -0.41 3.95 -13.08
CA ASN A 245 -0.83 4.64 -11.85
C ASN A 245 0.33 4.82 -10.83
N GLY A 246 1.53 5.13 -11.32
CA GLY A 246 2.72 5.39 -10.50
C GLY A 246 3.44 4.13 -10.01
N ILE A 247 3.09 2.95 -10.54
CA ILE A 247 3.81 1.71 -10.30
C ILE A 247 4.43 1.23 -11.60
N GLU A 248 5.71 0.87 -11.55
CA GLU A 248 6.42 0.33 -12.70
C GLU A 248 6.36 -1.20 -12.66
N TYR A 249 5.80 -1.76 -13.73
CA TYR A 249 5.65 -3.17 -13.98
C TYR A 249 6.62 -3.62 -15.05
N VAL A 250 7.13 -4.83 -14.90
CA VAL A 250 7.84 -5.54 -15.97
C VAL A 250 6.95 -6.64 -16.53
N THR A 251 7.04 -6.88 -17.82
CA THR A 251 6.38 -8.01 -18.46
C THR A 251 7.21 -8.59 -19.59
N SER A 252 7.10 -9.91 -19.75
CA SER A 252 7.68 -10.69 -20.83
C SER A 252 6.70 -11.79 -21.24
N SER A 253 7.10 -12.69 -22.13
CA SER A 253 6.26 -13.83 -22.56
C SER A 253 5.89 -14.78 -21.42
N ASP A 254 6.78 -14.94 -20.43
CA ASP A 254 6.70 -16.01 -19.43
C ASP A 254 6.46 -15.52 -17.99
N PHE A 255 6.61 -14.21 -17.76
CA PHE A 255 6.49 -13.62 -16.43
C PHE A 255 6.07 -12.16 -16.49
N SER A 256 5.56 -11.68 -15.37
CA SER A 256 5.38 -10.27 -15.08
C SER A 256 5.83 -9.97 -13.65
N GLY A 257 5.94 -8.70 -13.30
CA GLY A 257 6.48 -8.31 -12.01
C GLY A 257 6.35 -6.84 -11.71
N ILE A 258 6.70 -6.45 -10.49
CA ILE A 258 6.72 -5.06 -10.03
C ILE A 258 8.15 -4.69 -9.66
N LEU A 259 8.62 -3.52 -10.12
CA LEU A 259 9.94 -3.01 -9.75
C LEU A 259 10.03 -2.79 -8.24
N VAL A 260 11.15 -3.18 -7.66
CA VAL A 260 11.37 -3.05 -6.21
C VAL A 260 11.38 -1.57 -5.78
N GLU A 261 11.92 -0.68 -6.62
CA GLU A 261 11.87 0.78 -6.37
C GLU A 261 10.42 1.29 -6.32
N SER A 262 9.50 0.80 -7.15
CA SER A 262 8.08 1.16 -7.08
C SER A 262 7.41 0.64 -5.82
N ILE A 263 7.74 -0.57 -5.36
CA ILE A 263 7.24 -1.09 -4.07
C ILE A 263 7.69 -0.18 -2.93
N LEU A 264 8.96 0.26 -2.93
CA LEU A 264 9.46 1.19 -1.92
C LEU A 264 8.76 2.54 -1.97
N ASP A 265 8.56 3.10 -3.16
CA ASP A 265 7.91 4.40 -3.34
C ASP A 265 6.48 4.38 -2.80
N VAL A 266 5.68 3.41 -3.23
CA VAL A 266 4.31 3.22 -2.74
C VAL A 266 4.27 2.95 -1.23
N THR A 267 5.27 2.25 -0.68
CA THR A 267 5.36 1.99 0.76
C THR A 267 5.64 3.27 1.54
N ILE A 268 6.59 4.09 1.10
CA ILE A 268 6.92 5.38 1.72
C ILE A 268 5.73 6.34 1.63
N GLU A 269 5.05 6.36 0.49
CA GLU A 269 3.85 7.16 0.29
C GLU A 269 2.69 6.70 1.20
N LEU A 270 2.51 5.39 1.41
CA LEU A 270 1.53 4.85 2.35
C LEU A 270 1.82 5.37 3.76
N CYS A 271 3.05 5.21 4.24
CA CYS A 271 3.47 5.67 5.56
C CYS A 271 3.23 7.17 5.71
N SER A 272 3.62 7.96 4.72
CA SER A 272 3.47 9.42 4.70
C SER A 272 1.99 9.83 4.75
N THR A 273 1.15 9.18 3.96
CA THR A 273 -0.29 9.45 3.91
C THR A 273 -0.97 9.12 5.24
N ILE A 274 -0.60 7.98 5.85
CA ILE A 274 -1.10 7.61 7.18
C ILE A 274 -0.69 8.65 8.22
N ILE A 275 0.59 9.06 8.24
CA ILE A 275 1.09 10.08 9.15
C ILE A 275 0.31 11.38 8.99
N ASP A 276 0.10 11.84 7.76
CA ASP A 276 -0.66 13.06 7.47
C ASP A 276 -2.10 12.98 7.97
N LYS A 277 -2.75 11.82 7.82
CA LYS A 277 -4.09 11.60 8.37
C LYS A 277 -4.09 11.60 9.91
N VAL A 278 -3.11 10.96 10.56
CA VAL A 278 -3.00 10.98 12.03
C VAL A 278 -2.80 12.41 12.55
N VAL A 279 -1.85 13.15 11.99
CA VAL A 279 -1.54 14.53 12.38
C VAL A 279 -2.74 15.45 12.14
N LYS A 280 -3.44 15.31 11.01
CA LYS A 280 -4.66 16.06 10.70
C LYS A 280 -5.75 15.86 11.75
N TYR A 281 -5.95 14.62 12.23
CA TYR A 281 -7.07 14.28 13.09
C TYR A 281 -6.76 14.30 14.59
N GLU A 282 -5.50 14.39 14.97
CA GLU A 282 -5.07 14.57 16.36
C GLU A 282 -4.08 15.76 16.51
N PRO A 283 -4.50 16.99 16.16
CA PRO A 283 -3.61 18.16 16.15
C PRO A 283 -3.06 18.51 17.54
N GLU A 284 -3.81 18.19 18.60
CA GLU A 284 -3.45 18.47 20.00
C GLU A 284 -2.28 17.61 20.52
N SER A 285 -1.94 16.52 19.82
CA SER A 285 -0.88 15.59 20.21
C SER A 285 0.52 16.08 19.78
N ILE A 286 0.92 17.30 20.16
CA ILE A 286 2.08 18.03 19.62
C ILE A 286 3.36 17.17 19.57
N SER A 287 3.82 16.63 20.71
CA SER A 287 5.06 15.83 20.77
C SER A 287 5.00 14.55 19.92
N ARG A 288 3.83 13.90 19.87
CA ARG A 288 3.59 12.74 19.00
C ARG A 288 3.66 13.14 17.53
N ASN A 289 3.03 14.25 17.18
CA ASN A 289 3.00 14.78 15.81
C ASN A 289 4.41 15.18 15.34
N GLU A 290 5.23 15.76 16.21
CA GLU A 290 6.65 16.03 15.93
C GLU A 290 7.42 14.73 15.64
N SER A 291 7.24 13.70 16.47
CA SER A 291 7.87 12.39 16.24
C SER A 291 7.45 11.77 14.90
N LEU A 292 6.15 11.78 14.59
CA LEU A 292 5.63 11.26 13.33
C LEU A 292 6.14 12.06 12.12
N ASN A 293 6.24 13.39 12.22
CA ASN A 293 6.79 14.22 11.15
C ASN A 293 8.29 14.00 10.93
N ASN A 294 9.05 13.75 12.01
CA ASN A 294 10.45 13.34 11.91
C ASN A 294 10.57 11.99 11.19
N LEU A 295 9.69 11.04 11.54
CA LEU A 295 9.63 9.74 10.90
C LEU A 295 9.28 9.84 9.40
N LYS A 296 8.32 10.69 9.03
CA LYS A 296 7.98 11.01 7.63
C LYS A 296 9.17 11.60 6.86
N SER A 297 9.87 12.56 7.48
CA SER A 297 11.06 13.20 6.90
C SER A 297 12.18 12.19 6.68
N LYS A 298 12.37 11.28 7.64
CA LYS A 298 13.32 10.17 7.54
C LYS A 298 12.97 9.22 6.38
N ALA A 299 11.70 8.84 6.25
CA ALA A 299 11.23 8.00 5.14
C ALA A 299 11.45 8.64 3.77
N SER A 300 11.31 9.97 3.69
CA SER A 300 11.45 10.74 2.44
C SER A 300 12.89 11.16 2.13
N SER A 301 13.86 10.80 2.96
CA SER A 301 15.27 11.22 2.80
C SER A 301 15.97 10.58 1.59
N ARG A 302 15.56 9.38 1.19
CA ARG A 302 15.98 8.72 -0.05
C ARG A 302 14.81 8.76 -1.03
N ILE A 303 14.98 9.51 -2.12
CA ILE A 303 14.03 9.48 -3.23
C ILE A 303 14.15 8.12 -3.94
N PRO A 304 13.06 7.35 -4.07
CA PRO A 304 13.06 6.11 -4.84
C PRO A 304 13.49 6.34 -6.28
N LYS A 305 14.34 5.43 -6.76
CA LYS A 305 15.05 5.54 -8.03
C LYS A 305 14.30 4.82 -9.16
N THR A 306 12.99 5.05 -9.22
CA THR A 306 12.12 4.54 -10.30
C THR A 306 12.63 5.02 -11.66
N MET A 307 12.31 4.29 -12.73
CA MET A 307 12.73 4.66 -14.08
C MET A 307 12.16 6.02 -14.48
N ASN A 308 10.91 6.32 -14.10
CA ASN A 308 10.28 7.63 -14.31
C ASN A 308 10.94 8.75 -13.50
N ASN A 309 11.37 8.51 -12.26
CA ASN A 309 12.10 9.54 -11.50
C ASN A 309 13.47 9.83 -12.13
N LYS A 310 14.15 8.82 -12.67
CA LYS A 310 15.42 8.98 -13.40
C LYS A 310 15.28 9.61 -14.79
N LEU A 311 14.08 9.75 -15.32
CA LEU A 311 13.82 10.51 -16.55
C LEU A 311 13.83 12.02 -16.32
N ASN A 312 13.58 12.47 -15.09
CA ASN A 312 13.42 13.87 -14.73
C ASN A 312 14.70 14.49 -14.13
N PHE A 313 15.82 13.75 -14.11
CA PHE A 313 17.16 14.21 -13.72
C PHE A 313 18.12 14.14 -14.91
#